data_AF-A0A6M0IZ81-F1
#
_entry.id   AF-A0A6M0IZ81-F1
#
_cell.length_a   1.000
_cell.length_b   1.000
_cell.length_c   1.000
_cell.angle_alpha   90.00
_cell.angle_beta   90.00
_cell.angle_gamma   90.00
#
_symmetry.space_group_name_H-M   'P 1'
#
loop_
_entity.id
_entity.type
_entity.pdbx_description
1 polymer ?
#
loop_
_entity_poly.entity_id
_entity_poly.type
_entity_poly.pdbx_seq_one_letter_code
_entity_poly.pdbx_strand_id
1 'polypeptide(L)'
;MTNLSSVHLAIVGGHPRTRQTVIQALKREHGLKKCLEVPPSSETRTSTKKLKAKLSHCDLILIIPGYLSHATTEIIFHLKRSKALKGKLLMLPSCRGISGVLREILKHAAQAYC
;
A
#
# COMPACT_ATOMS: atom_id res chain seq x y z
N MET A 1 -13.44 12.33 11.58
CA MET A 1 -13.17 11.79 10.23
C MET A 1 -11.67 11.66 10.04
N THR A 2 -11.17 10.51 9.61
CA THR A 2 -9.73 10.29 9.37
C THR A 2 -9.29 11.05 8.12
N ASN A 3 -8.35 11.99 8.27
CA ASN A 3 -7.81 12.80 7.19
C ASN A 3 -6.50 12.18 6.66
N LEU A 4 -6.46 11.87 5.37
CA LEU A 4 -5.31 11.24 4.70
C LEU A 4 -4.56 12.19 3.75
N SER A 5 -4.85 13.48 3.79
CA SER A 5 -4.31 14.45 2.83
C SER A 5 -2.79 14.64 2.88
N SER A 6 -2.17 14.40 4.04
CA SER A 6 -0.73 14.43 4.25
C SER A 6 -0.05 13.06 4.03
N VAL A 7 -0.82 11.98 3.97
CA VAL A 7 -0.29 10.60 3.93
C VAL A 7 0.12 10.23 2.51
N HIS A 8 1.36 9.76 2.35
CA HIS A 8 1.82 9.12 1.11
C HIS A 8 1.57 7.62 1.18
N LEU A 9 0.50 7.16 0.53
CA LEU A 9 0.10 5.76 0.52
C LEU A 9 0.71 5.00 -0.67
N ALA A 10 1.26 3.81 -0.44
CA ALA A 10 1.56 2.85 -1.49
C ALA A 10 0.65 1.63 -1.39
N ILE A 11 0.07 1.19 -2.51
CA ILE A 11 -0.66 -0.08 -2.61
C ILE A 11 0.13 -1.03 -3.50
N VAL A 12 0.56 -2.15 -2.94
CA VAL A 12 1.38 -3.16 -3.58
C VAL A 12 0.56 -4.43 -3.80
N GLY A 13 0.51 -4.92 -5.04
CA GLY A 13 -0.23 -6.12 -5.42
C GLY A 13 -1.72 -5.88 -5.61
N GLY A 14 -2.53 -6.90 -5.31
CA GLY A 14 -3.98 -6.87 -5.51
C GLY A 14 -4.41 -6.80 -6.98
N HIS A 15 -5.70 -7.01 -7.22
CA HIS A 15 -6.29 -6.84 -8.56
C HIS A 15 -6.39 -5.34 -8.93
N PRO A 16 -6.16 -4.94 -10.19
CA PRO A 16 -6.24 -3.53 -10.61
C PRO A 16 -7.52 -2.82 -10.19
N ARG A 17 -8.67 -3.49 -10.40
CA ARG A 17 -9.99 -2.97 -10.00
C ARG A 17 -10.07 -2.69 -8.49
N THR A 18 -9.49 -3.54 -7.66
CA THR A 18 -9.46 -3.34 -6.21
C THR A 18 -8.61 -2.15 -5.85
N ARG A 19 -7.39 -2.03 -6.41
CA ARG A 19 -6.51 -0.88 -6.17
C ARG A 19 -7.20 0.43 -6.53
N GLN A 20 -7.73 0.53 -7.75
CA GLN A 20 -8.39 1.74 -8.25
C GLN A 20 -9.60 2.13 -7.40
N THR A 21 -10.45 1.16 -7.04
CA THR A 21 -11.66 1.46 -6.25
C THR A 21 -11.29 1.93 -4.83
N VAL A 22 -10.32 1.28 -4.20
CA VAL A 22 -9.81 1.70 -2.87
C VAL A 22 -9.23 3.12 -2.95
N ILE A 23 -8.40 3.41 -3.95
CA ILE A 23 -7.80 4.73 -4.12
C ILE A 23 -8.88 5.79 -4.33
N GLN A 24 -9.86 5.54 -5.20
CA GLN A 24 -10.94 6.49 -5.44
C GLN A 24 -11.75 6.79 -4.18
N ALA A 25 -12.09 5.77 -3.40
CA ALA A 25 -12.78 5.95 -2.13
C ALA A 25 -11.94 6.78 -1.14
N LEU A 26 -10.66 6.46 -0.96
CA LEU A 26 -9.76 7.22 -0.06
C LEU A 26 -9.55 8.67 -0.52
N LYS A 27 -9.48 8.92 -1.83
CA LYS A 27 -9.39 10.27 -2.39
C LYS A 27 -10.67 11.06 -2.11
N ARG A 28 -11.83 10.48 -2.40
CA ARG A 28 -13.13 11.15 -2.32
C ARG A 28 -13.59 11.37 -0.88
N GLU A 29 -13.42 10.38 -0.02
CA GLU A 29 -14.00 10.37 1.33
C GLU A 29 -13.00 10.83 2.42
N HIS A 30 -11.70 10.69 2.17
CA HIS A 30 -10.65 10.95 3.17
C HIS A 30 -9.58 11.94 2.70
N GLY A 31 -9.74 12.51 1.51
CA GLY A 31 -8.85 13.55 0.98
C GLY A 31 -7.44 13.07 0.66
N LEU A 32 -7.22 11.75 0.44
CA LEU A 32 -5.91 11.21 0.06
C LEU A 32 -5.39 11.94 -1.19
N LYS A 33 -4.21 12.57 -1.12
CA LYS A 33 -3.64 13.29 -2.27
C LYS A 33 -2.60 12.48 -3.01
N LYS A 34 -1.74 11.78 -2.27
CA LYS A 34 -0.56 11.10 -2.81
C LYS A 34 -0.71 9.60 -2.63
N CYS A 35 -0.92 8.92 -3.75
CA CYS A 35 -1.01 7.47 -3.79
C CYS A 35 -0.10 6.91 -4.89
N LEU A 36 0.64 5.87 -4.56
CA LEU A 36 1.48 5.11 -5.46
C LEU A 36 0.91 3.71 -5.63
N GLU A 37 0.75 3.28 -6.88
CA GLU A 37 0.43 1.89 -7.20
C GLU A 37 1.69 1.13 -7.58
N VAL A 38 1.85 -0.05 -6.99
CA VAL A 38 2.87 -1.03 -7.35
C VAL A 38 2.14 -2.30 -7.77
N PRO A 39 1.92 -2.52 -9.08
CA PRO A 39 1.24 -3.69 -9.55
C PRO A 39 2.07 -4.96 -9.27
N PRO A 40 1.44 -6.15 -9.31
CA PRO A 40 2.16 -7.41 -9.19
C PRO A 40 3.16 -7.61 -10.33
N SER A 41 4.17 -8.46 -10.10
CA SER A 41 5.23 -8.77 -11.07
C SER A 41 4.68 -9.32 -12.40
N SER A 42 3.50 -9.95 -12.38
CA SER A 42 2.77 -10.46 -13.53
C SER A 42 2.29 -9.34 -14.47
N GLU A 43 1.97 -8.17 -13.92
CA GLU A 43 1.54 -6.98 -14.67
C GLU A 43 2.73 -6.10 -15.06
N THR A 44 3.73 -5.96 -14.20
CA THR A 44 4.92 -5.15 -14.49
C THR A 44 6.14 -5.64 -13.71
N ARG A 45 7.22 -5.94 -14.45
CA ARG A 45 8.50 -6.31 -13.86
C ARG A 45 9.16 -5.07 -13.22
N THR A 46 9.06 -4.95 -11.90
CA THR A 46 9.67 -3.84 -11.14
C THR A 46 10.93 -4.32 -10.45
N SER A 47 12.07 -3.69 -10.73
CA SER A 47 13.34 -4.03 -10.05
C SER A 47 13.38 -3.54 -8.61
N THR A 48 14.14 -4.22 -7.75
CA THR A 48 14.32 -3.85 -6.33
C THR A 48 14.74 -2.39 -6.15
N LYS A 49 15.64 -1.88 -6.99
CA LYS A 49 16.10 -0.48 -6.95
C LYS A 49 14.95 0.49 -7.21
N LYS A 50 14.11 0.21 -8.22
CA LYS A 50 12.92 1.02 -8.52
C LYS A 50 11.87 0.92 -7.42
N LEU A 51 11.66 -0.28 -6.87
CA LEU A 51 10.73 -0.53 -5.77
C LEU A 51 11.13 0.26 -4.53
N LYS A 52 12.41 0.22 -4.14
CA LYS A 52 12.97 0.98 -3.03
C LYS A 52 12.78 2.48 -3.24
N ALA A 53 13.18 3.02 -4.39
CA ALA A 53 13.06 4.45 -4.69
C ALA A 53 11.61 4.95 -4.64
N LYS A 54 10.66 4.11 -5.09
CA LYS A 54 9.23 4.42 -5.04
C LYS A 54 8.69 4.38 -3.61
N LEU A 55 9.00 3.34 -2.85
CA LEU A 55 8.44 3.10 -1.52
C LEU A 55 9.13 3.91 -0.41
N SER A 56 10.35 4.41 -0.62
CA SER A 56 11.10 5.16 0.40
C SER A 56 10.45 6.49 0.80
N HIS A 57 9.59 7.04 -0.06
CA HIS A 57 8.86 8.28 0.18
C HIS A 57 7.44 8.06 0.70
N CYS A 58 7.04 6.81 0.95
CA CYS A 58 5.71 6.48 1.43
C CYS A 58 5.70 6.40 2.96
N ASP A 59 4.64 6.91 3.57
CA ASP A 59 4.40 6.85 5.02
C ASP A 59 3.64 5.57 5.38
N LEU A 60 2.84 5.07 4.45
CA LEU A 60 2.06 3.85 4.59
C LEU A 60 2.23 2.98 3.34
N ILE A 61 2.60 1.72 3.54
CA ILE A 61 2.79 0.73 2.49
C ILE A 61 1.84 -0.43 2.77
N LEU A 62 0.89 -0.62 1.87
CA LEU A 62 -0.13 -1.65 1.94
C LEU A 62 0.20 -2.79 0.98
N ILE A 63 0.25 -4.02 1.49
CA ILE A 63 0.44 -5.23 0.69
C ILE A 63 -0.89 -5.98 0.61
N ILE A 64 -1.40 -6.15 -0.62
CA ILE A 64 -2.55 -7.00 -0.95
C ILE A 64 -2.01 -8.28 -1.61
N PRO A 65 -1.89 -9.39 -0.86
CA PRO A 65 -1.10 -10.56 -1.25
C PRO A 65 -1.67 -11.34 -2.43
N GLY A 66 -2.97 -11.23 -2.73
CA GLY A 66 -3.70 -12.12 -3.66
C GLY A 66 -3.17 -12.22 -5.10
N TYR A 67 -2.15 -11.44 -5.48
CA TYR A 67 -1.52 -11.49 -6.81
C TYR A 67 0.00 -11.23 -6.76
N LEU A 68 0.62 -11.16 -5.57
CA LEU A 68 2.04 -10.87 -5.44
C LEU A 68 2.89 -12.13 -5.51
N SER A 69 4.00 -12.05 -6.24
CA SER A 69 5.04 -13.08 -6.14
C SER A 69 5.69 -13.06 -4.75
N HIS A 70 6.07 -14.23 -4.25
CA HIS A 70 6.82 -14.36 -2.99
C HIS A 70 8.07 -13.46 -2.99
N ALA A 71 8.78 -13.39 -4.11
CA ALA A 71 9.98 -12.55 -4.27
C ALA A 71 9.71 -11.06 -4.00
N THR A 72 8.61 -10.49 -4.51
CA THR A 72 8.28 -9.07 -4.25
C THR A 72 7.99 -8.82 -2.77
N THR A 73 7.28 -9.76 -2.15
CA THR A 73 6.93 -9.70 -0.72
C THR A 73 8.20 -9.74 0.12
N GLU A 74 9.10 -10.69 -0.15
CA GLU A 74 10.40 -10.80 0.53
C GLU A 74 11.26 -9.55 0.37
N ILE A 75 11.32 -8.96 -0.82
CA ILE A 75 12.05 -7.71 -1.07
C ILE A 75 11.50 -6.59 -0.18
N ILE A 76 10.18 -6.42 -0.10
CA ILE A 76 9.58 -5.35 0.71
C ILE A 76 9.86 -5.58 2.20
N PHE A 77 9.73 -6.82 2.69
CA PHE A 77 10.05 -7.15 4.07
C PHE A 77 11.53 -6.93 4.38
N HIS A 78 12.44 -7.31 3.48
CA HIS A 78 13.87 -7.07 3.62
C HIS A 78 14.19 -5.56 3.65
N LEU A 79 13.58 -4.77 2.76
CA LEU A 79 13.74 -3.31 2.74
C LEU A 79 13.18 -2.66 4.02
N LYS A 80 12.10 -3.21 4.59
CA LYS A 80 11.58 -2.74 5.87
C LYS A 80 12.52 -3.09 7.03
N ARG A 81 13.02 -4.33 7.08
CA ARG A 81 13.94 -4.82 8.12
C ARG A 81 15.29 -4.08 8.12
N SER A 82 15.79 -3.73 6.95
CA SER A 82 17.00 -2.91 6.76
C SER A 82 16.81 -1.41 7.03
N LYS A 83 15.63 -0.99 7.49
CA LYS A 83 15.26 0.43 7.73
C LYS A 83 15.35 1.31 6.47
N ALA A 84 15.40 0.71 5.27
CA ALA A 84 15.38 1.44 4.01
C ALA A 84 13.99 2.04 3.69
N LEU A 85 12.94 1.53 4.34
CA LEU A 85 11.57 2.05 4.25
C LEU A 85 11.16 2.71 5.56
N LYS A 86 10.92 4.02 5.49
CA LYS A 86 10.43 4.82 6.64
C LYS A 86 8.97 4.47 6.94
N GLY A 87 8.15 4.31 5.91
CA GLY A 87 6.72 4.04 6.04
C GLY A 87 6.36 2.76 6.78
N LYS A 88 5.20 2.77 7.44
CA LYS A 88 4.62 1.60 8.11
C LYS A 88 4.19 0.57 7.07
N LEU A 89 4.54 -0.68 7.31
CA LEU A 89 4.18 -1.78 6.42
C LEU A 89 2.94 -2.49 6.98
N LEU A 90 1.89 -2.58 6.17
CA LEU A 90 0.65 -3.29 6.48
C LEU A 90 0.45 -4.39 5.46
N MET A 91 0.54 -5.63 5.92
CA MET A 91 0.18 -6.80 5.12
C MET A 91 -1.25 -7.20 5.48
N LEU A 92 -2.11 -7.30 4.47
CA LEU A 92 -3.52 -7.67 4.63
C LEU A 92 -3.73 -9.14 4.21
N PRO A 93 -3.51 -10.12 5.10
CA PRO A 93 -3.56 -11.54 4.74
C PRO A 93 -4.97 -12.02 4.35
N SER A 94 -6.03 -11.36 4.81
CA SER A 94 -7.41 -11.88 4.75
C SER A 94 -8.47 -10.83 4.39
N CYS A 95 -8.10 -9.78 3.65
CA CYS A 95 -9.10 -8.82 3.18
C CYS A 95 -9.92 -9.42 2.01
N ARG A 96 -11.18 -9.77 2.30
CA ARG A 96 -12.16 -10.15 1.26
C ARG A 96 -12.74 -8.88 0.63
N GLY A 97 -12.16 -8.48 -0.50
CA GLY A 97 -12.69 -7.39 -1.33
C GLY A 97 -12.38 -5.98 -0.82
N ILE A 98 -12.95 -4.99 -1.53
CA ILE A 98 -12.64 -3.56 -1.40
C ILE A 98 -12.95 -3.03 0.01
N SER A 99 -14.10 -3.40 0.58
CA SER A 99 -14.54 -2.91 1.89
C SER A 99 -13.62 -3.36 3.03
N GLY A 100 -13.10 -4.59 2.97
CA GLY A 100 -12.14 -5.09 3.95
C GLY A 100 -10.82 -4.30 3.91
N VAL A 101 -10.34 -4.02 2.69
CA VAL A 101 -9.12 -3.24 2.48
C VAL A 101 -9.29 -1.81 3.02
N LEU A 102 -10.38 -1.13 2.68
CA LEU A 102 -10.66 0.23 3.17
C LEU A 102 -10.71 0.28 4.69
N ARG A 103 -11.43 -0.65 5.32
CA ARG A 103 -11.57 -0.70 6.78
C ARG A 103 -10.21 -0.80 7.48
N GLU A 104 -9.32 -1.66 7.00
CA GLU A 104 -8.00 -1.82 7.63
C GLU A 104 -7.09 -0.59 7.43
N ILE A 105 -7.14 0.03 6.24
CA ILE A 105 -6.42 1.30 6.01
C ILE A 105 -6.91 2.37 6.98
N LEU A 106 -8.23 2.55 7.11
CA LEU A 106 -8.81 3.57 7.97
C LEU A 106 -8.57 3.30 9.44
N LYS A 107 -8.67 2.05 9.87
CA LYS A 107 -8.35 1.63 11.25
C LYS A 107 -6.91 1.99 11.59
N HIS A 108 -5.96 1.69 10.72
CA HIS A 108 -4.56 2.01 10.97
C HIS A 108 -4.24 3.49 10.83
N ALA A 109 -4.88 4.19 9.89
CA ALA A 109 -4.71 5.62 9.75
C ALA A 109 -5.27 6.38 10.96
N ALA A 110 -6.41 5.95 11.51
CA ALA A 110 -6.97 6.52 12.74
C ALA A 110 -6.07 6.31 13.97
N GLN A 111 -5.27 5.24 14.01
CA GLN A 111 -4.30 5.01 15.09
C GLN A 111 -3.00 5.80 14.90
N ALA A 112 -2.63 6.13 13.67
CA ALA A 112 -1.33 6.69 13.34
C ALA A 112 -1.35 8.20 13.07
N TYR A 113 -2.51 8.76 12.76
CA TYR A 113 -2.66 10.15 12.30
C TYR A 113 -3.84 10.89 12.98
N CYS A 114 -4.36 10.35 14.09
CA CYS A 114 -5.22 11.09 15.03
C CYS A 114 -4.42 11.47 16.28
#